data_AF-A0A7V9M1L5-F1
#
_entry.id   AF-A0A7V9M1L5-F1
#
_cell.length_a   1.000
_cell.length_b   1.000
_cell.length_c   1.000
_cell.angle_alpha   90.00
_cell.angle_beta   90.00
_cell.angle_gamma   90.00
#
_symmetry.space_group_name_H-M   'P 1'
#
loop_
_entity.id
_entity.type
_entity.pdbx_description
1 polymer ?
#
loop_
_entity_poly.entity_id
_entity_poly.type
_entity_poly.pdbx_seq_one_letter_code
_entity_poly.pdbx_strand_id
1 'polypeptide(L)'
;MKKLFFYIFIDMTGCIAVKAQQPITVESVKANSLYTVQDSVLIKTKDGSYISALVVKKREIKKPLPVILQYTIYARQSDINKVKLAADKDYVGIIAYT
;
A
#
# COMPACT_ATOMS: atom_id res chain seq x y z
N MET A 1 30.11 -47.88 8.03
CA MET A 1 28.82 -47.25 8.41
C MET A 1 28.93 -45.74 8.65
N LYS A 2 29.65 -45.00 7.79
CA LYS A 2 29.90 -43.54 7.98
C LYS A 2 29.24 -42.68 6.89
N LYS A 3 28.83 -43.29 5.77
CA LYS A 3 28.13 -42.62 4.66
C LYS A 3 26.60 -42.68 4.75
N LEU A 4 26.05 -43.54 5.62
CA LEU A 4 24.59 -43.65 5.84
C LEU A 4 24.07 -42.53 6.75
N PHE A 5 24.90 -42.03 7.66
CA PHE A 5 24.54 -40.93 8.56
C PHE A 5 24.55 -39.55 7.89
N PHE A 6 25.18 -39.42 6.72
CA PHE A 6 25.31 -38.14 6.02
C PHE A 6 24.06 -37.78 5.19
N TYR A 7 23.24 -38.78 4.83
CA TYR A 7 22.03 -38.56 4.02
C TYR A 7 20.82 -38.09 4.83
N ILE A 8 20.82 -38.24 6.16
CA ILE A 8 19.70 -37.81 7.03
C ILE A 8 19.72 -36.30 7.30
N PHE A 9 20.85 -35.62 7.08
CA PHE A 9 20.98 -34.18 7.33
C PHE A 9 20.50 -33.29 6.17
N ILE A 10 20.22 -33.87 4.99
CA ILE A 10 19.83 -33.12 3.78
C ILE A 10 18.31 -32.92 3.70
N ASP A 11 17.49 -33.70 4.42
CA ASP A 11 16.03 -33.61 4.36
C ASP A 11 15.39 -32.55 5.29
N MET A 12 16.19 -31.81 6.07
CA MET A 12 15.68 -30.88 7.10
C MET A 12 16.09 -29.41 6.90
N THR A 13 16.29 -28.97 5.65
CA THR A 13 16.58 -27.56 5.32
C THR A 13 15.76 -27.08 4.12
N GLY A 14 14.46 -27.41 4.11
CA GLY A 14 13.51 -27.05 3.06
C GLY A 14 12.31 -26.22 3.53
N CYS A 15 12.40 -25.47 4.64
CA CYS A 15 11.38 -24.46 4.93
C CYS A 15 11.75 -23.17 4.17
N ILE A 16 11.35 -23.09 2.91
CA ILE A 16 11.37 -21.83 2.17
C ILE A 16 10.41 -20.90 2.92
N ALA A 17 10.96 -19.86 3.55
CA ALA A 17 10.18 -18.82 4.19
C ALA A 17 9.36 -18.11 3.10
N VAL A 18 8.13 -18.58 2.88
CA VAL A 18 7.11 -17.85 2.13
C VAL A 18 6.90 -16.55 2.89
N LYS A 19 7.47 -15.46 2.38
CA LYS A 19 7.12 -14.11 2.80
C LYS A 19 5.69 -13.86 2.31
N ALA A 20 4.71 -14.29 3.11
CA ALA A 20 3.33 -13.90 2.91
C ALA A 20 3.27 -12.38 2.92
N GLN A 21 2.67 -11.80 1.87
CA GLN A 21 2.49 -10.37 1.74
C GLN A 21 1.63 -9.88 2.90
N GLN A 22 2.22 -9.12 3.83
CA GLN A 22 1.47 -8.57 4.95
C GLN A 22 0.43 -7.58 4.39
N PRO A 23 -0.88 -7.78 4.64
CA PRO A 23 -1.86 -6.77 4.28
C PRO A 23 -1.56 -5.52 5.10
N ILE A 24 -1.40 -4.39 4.43
CA ILE A 24 -1.28 -3.10 5.11
C ILE A 24 -2.64 -2.83 5.74
N THR A 25 -2.78 -3.18 7.01
CA THR A 25 -3.92 -2.74 7.81
C THR A 25 -3.77 -1.23 8.01
N VAL A 26 -4.85 -0.48 7.75
CA VAL A 26 -4.93 0.99 7.84
C VAL A 26 -4.51 1.50 9.23
N GLU A 27 -4.58 0.66 10.27
CA GLU A 27 -4.12 0.96 11.62
C GLU A 27 -2.58 1.01 11.78
N SER A 28 -1.80 0.42 10.88
CA SER A 28 -0.34 0.35 11.01
C SER A 28 0.39 1.63 10.58
N VAL A 29 -0.31 2.63 9.98
CA VAL A 29 0.21 3.99 9.73
C VAL A 29 -0.13 4.93 10.90
N LYS A 30 0.19 4.45 12.10
CA LYS A 30 0.70 5.13 13.30
C LYS A 30 0.37 6.61 13.56
N ALA A 31 0.17 6.87 14.85
CA ALA A 31 0.10 8.16 15.55
C ALA A 31 1.22 9.20 15.27
N ASN A 32 2.15 8.95 14.33
CA ASN A 32 3.31 9.82 14.04
C ASN A 32 3.67 9.97 12.54
N SER A 33 2.75 9.67 11.62
CA SER A 33 2.96 9.93 10.18
C SER A 33 2.77 11.41 9.83
N LEU A 34 3.69 12.01 9.05
CA LEU A 34 3.55 13.36 8.47
C LEU A 34 2.32 13.48 7.54
N TYR A 35 1.74 12.34 7.16
CA TYR A 35 0.63 12.25 6.22
C TYR A 35 -0.63 11.69 6.88
N THR A 36 -1.76 12.14 6.36
CA THR A 36 -3.03 11.41 6.43
C THR A 36 -3.12 10.57 5.16
N VAL A 37 -3.13 9.25 5.35
CA VAL A 37 -3.29 8.27 4.27
C VAL A 37 -4.65 7.63 4.45
N GLN A 38 -5.50 7.70 3.43
CA GLN A 38 -6.76 6.97 3.36
C GLN A 38 -6.62 5.97 2.22
N ASP A 39 -6.53 4.70 2.57
CA ASP A 39 -6.47 3.62 1.61
C ASP A 39 -7.89 3.09 1.33
N SER A 40 -8.11 2.66 0.09
CA SER A 40 -9.37 2.04 -0.36
C SER A 40 -10.62 2.89 -0.11
N VAL A 41 -10.54 4.20 -0.37
CA VAL A 41 -11.71 5.08 -0.37
C VAL A 41 -12.66 4.65 -1.49
N LEU A 42 -13.86 4.21 -1.13
CA LEU A 42 -14.86 3.73 -2.08
C LEU A 42 -15.72 4.90 -2.61
N ILE A 43 -15.62 5.15 -3.91
CA ILE A 43 -16.35 6.20 -4.62
C ILE A 43 -17.46 5.53 -5.42
N LYS A 44 -18.72 5.77 -5.02
CA LYS A 44 -19.89 5.25 -5.73
C LYS A 44 -20.09 5.95 -7.07
N THR A 45 -20.21 5.19 -8.14
CA THR A 45 -20.47 5.67 -9.50
C THR A 45 -21.97 5.75 -9.80
N LYS A 46 -22.33 6.37 -10.93
CA LYS A 46 -23.74 6.59 -11.33
C LYS A 46 -24.52 5.29 -11.54
N ASP A 47 -23.85 4.23 -11.97
CA ASP A 47 -24.41 2.89 -12.18
C ASP A 47 -24.42 2.02 -10.91
N GLY A 48 -23.95 2.56 -9.78
CA GLY A 48 -23.95 1.88 -8.49
C GLY A 48 -22.71 1.05 -8.19
N SER A 49 -21.76 0.96 -9.12
CA SER A 49 -20.44 0.37 -8.89
C SER A 49 -19.57 1.26 -7.98
N TYR A 50 -18.40 0.75 -7.59
CA TYR A 50 -17.44 1.48 -6.76
C TYR A 50 -16.07 1.55 -7.44
N ILE A 51 -15.45 2.73 -7.37
CA ILE A 51 -14.04 2.96 -7.69
C ILE A 51 -13.28 3.04 -6.37
N SER A 52 -12.16 2.34 -6.25
CA SER A 52 -11.29 2.42 -5.07
C SER A 52 -10.27 3.53 -5.27
N ALA A 53 -9.95 4.30 -4.23
CA ALA A 53 -8.94 5.35 -4.31
C ALA A 53 -7.99 5.36 -3.10
N LEU A 54 -6.71 5.60 -3.37
CA LEU A 54 -5.69 5.95 -2.39
C LEU A 54 -5.57 7.46 -2.32
N VAL A 55 -5.81 8.04 -1.15
CA VAL A 55 -5.76 9.48 -0.90
C VAL A 55 -4.67 9.81 0.12
N VAL A 56 -3.77 10.73 -0.23
CA VAL A 56 -2.67 11.18 0.64
C VAL A 56 -2.59 12.69 0.67
N LYS A 57 -2.51 13.25 1.88
CA LYS A 57 -2.20 14.67 2.11
C LYS A 57 -1.33 14.85 3.35
N LYS A 58 -0.65 16.01 3.47
CA LYS A 58 0.02 16.39 4.72
C LYS A 58 -0.98 16.51 5.86
N ARG A 59 -0.62 15.98 7.03
CA ARG A 59 -1.49 15.88 8.21
C ARG A 59 -1.79 17.25 8.83
N GLU A 60 -0.81 18.14 8.86
CA GLU A 60 -0.89 19.45 9.52
C GLU A 60 -1.79 20.44 8.76
N ILE A 61 -2.03 20.20 7.47
CA ILE A 61 -2.80 21.11 6.61
C ILE A 61 -4.31 20.82 6.75
N LYS A 62 -5.01 21.76 7.38
CA LYS A 62 -6.47 21.73 7.58
C LYS A 62 -7.26 22.47 6.50
N LYS A 63 -6.63 23.37 5.75
CA LYS A 63 -7.27 24.08 4.63
C LYS A 63 -7.47 23.15 3.41
N PRO A 64 -8.46 23.42 2.54
CA PRO A 64 -8.54 22.77 1.24
C PRO A 64 -7.25 22.98 0.44
N LEU A 65 -6.82 21.95 -0.28
CA LEU A 65 -5.64 21.97 -1.13
C LEU A 65 -6.03 21.55 -2.56
N PRO A 66 -5.31 22.03 -3.59
CA PRO A 66 -5.47 21.53 -4.94
C PRO A 66 -5.18 20.02 -5.00
N VAL A 67 -5.86 19.32 -5.91
CA VAL A 67 -5.80 17.86 -6.03
C VAL A 67 -5.06 17.48 -7.31
N ILE A 68 -4.16 16.50 -7.20
CA ILE A 68 -3.59 15.78 -8.34
C ILE A 68 -4.24 14.39 -8.37
N LEU A 69 -5.07 14.17 -9.37
CA LEU A 69 -5.75 12.88 -9.58
C LEU A 69 -5.06 12.12 -10.72
N GLN A 70 -4.69 10.88 -10.44
CA GLN A 70 -4.31 9.90 -11.45
C GLN A 70 -5.28 8.71 -11.41
N TYR A 71 -5.50 8.10 -12.56
CA TYR A 71 -6.33 6.90 -12.69
C TYR A 71 -5.51 5.78 -13.35
N THR A 72 -5.67 4.55 -12.85
CA THR A 72 -5.01 3.36 -13.40
C THR A 72 -5.77 2.11 -13.01
N ILE A 73 -5.83 1.11 -13.89
CA ILE A 73 -6.38 -0.23 -13.57
C ILE A 73 -5.39 -1.12 -12.81
N TYR A 74 -4.16 -0.64 -12.59
CA TYR A 74 -3.11 -1.36 -11.90
C TYR A 74 -2.88 -0.80 -10.51
N ALA A 75 -3.38 -1.50 -9.49
CA ALA A 75 -3.08 -1.20 -8.09
C ALA A 75 -1.66 -1.69 -7.75
N ARG A 76 -0.74 -0.77 -7.45
CA ARG A 76 0.66 -1.12 -7.12
C ARG A 76 1.06 -0.55 -5.78
N GLN A 77 1.89 -1.31 -5.06
CA GLN A 77 2.46 -0.85 -3.79
C GLN A 77 3.27 0.45 -3.94
N SER A 78 3.88 0.68 -5.10
CA SER A 78 4.68 1.87 -5.39
C SER A 78 3.87 3.14 -5.64
N ASP A 79 2.54 3.03 -5.83
CA ASP A 79 1.69 4.17 -6.09
C ASP A 79 1.62 5.13 -4.89
N ILE A 80 1.85 4.63 -3.66
CA ILE A 80 2.00 5.46 -2.44
C ILE A 80 3.12 6.51 -2.56
N ASN A 81 4.20 6.20 -3.29
CA ASN A 81 5.33 7.14 -3.44
C ASN A 81 4.95 8.33 -4.32
N LYS A 82 4.10 8.11 -5.34
CA LYS A 82 3.63 9.17 -6.24
C LYS A 82 2.69 10.14 -5.52
N VAL A 83 1.74 9.61 -4.74
CA VAL A 83 0.81 10.46 -3.98
C VAL A 83 1.48 11.15 -2.80
N LYS A 84 2.54 10.57 -2.22
CA LYS A 84 3.41 11.27 -1.26
C LYS A 84 4.18 12.42 -1.90
N LEU A 85 4.73 12.22 -3.10
CA LEU A 85 5.39 13.31 -3.85
C LEU A 85 4.44 14.49 -4.12
N ALA A 86 3.16 14.23 -4.39
CA ALA A 86 2.15 15.28 -4.49
C ALA A 86 1.93 15.98 -3.14
N ALA A 87 1.79 15.20 -2.06
CA ALA A 87 1.63 15.74 -0.71
C ALA A 87 2.83 16.59 -0.24
N ASP A 88 4.07 16.20 -0.58
CA ASP A 88 5.28 16.97 -0.30
C ASP A 88 5.24 18.38 -0.90
N LYS A 89 4.58 18.53 -2.04
CA LYS A 89 4.38 19.78 -2.78
C LYS A 89 3.10 20.53 -2.40
N ASP A 90 2.49 20.20 -1.27
CA ASP A 90 1.26 20.82 -0.76
C ASP A 90 0.03 20.60 -1.67
N TYR A 91 -0.02 19.47 -2.37
CA TYR A 91 -1.23 18.97 -3.04
C TYR A 91 -1.88 17.83 -2.23
N VAL A 92 -3.14 17.53 -2.54
CA VAL A 92 -3.71 16.20 -2.23
C VAL A 92 -3.38 15.26 -3.39
N GLY A 93 -2.64 14.19 -3.11
CA GLY A 93 -2.38 13.14 -4.09
C GLY A 93 -3.49 12.09 -4.05
N ILE A 94 -4.11 11.80 -5.20
CA ILE A 94 -5.13 10.75 -5.33
C ILE A 94 -4.75 9.83 -6.49
N ILE A 95 -4.81 8.52 -6.25
CA ILE A 95 -4.83 7.53 -7.32
C ILE A 95 -6.09 6.69 -7.20
N ALA A 96 -6.87 6.64 -8.28
CA ALA A 96 -8.10 5.86 -8.39
C ALA A 96 -7.88 4.60 -9.24
N TYR A 97 -8.58 3.54 -8.86
CA TYR A 97 -8.53 2.20 -9.44
C TYR A 97 -9.93 1.66 -9.67
N THR A 98 -10.13 0.99 -10.81
CA THR A 98 -11.28 0.12 -11.08
C THR A 98 -10.88 -1.33 -11.04
#